data_AF-A0A167DC65-F1
#
_entry.id   AF-A0A167DC65-F1
#
_cell.length_a   1.000
_cell.length_b   1.000
_cell.length_c   1.000
_cell.angle_alpha   90.00
_cell.angle_beta   90.00
_cell.angle_gamma   90.00
#
_symmetry.space_group_name_H-M   'P 1'
#
loop_
_entity.id
_entity.type
_entity.pdbx_description
1 polymer ?
#
loop_
_entity_poly.entity_id
_entity_poly.type
_entity_poly.pdbx_seq_one_letter_code
_entity_poly.pdbx_strand_id
1 'polypeptide(L)'
;MSATILSKTKRSGASTIVGLLACQADSYLQSLKTRVVSCNKADKDLGYEVEFENTVLFPEGGGQPFDTGVVVANGKEIPVSNVQRDGLTAVHIVQEELVKDSEVELKVDWARRWDHMQQHTGQHVLSAVLDRRNIETLGWNLGPKFCYIELPRKLSSEEVSDVQQECNDYIFKSLPIKVEQHQDKATTDTIDHKVPENYDLSKGVMRVVHISDLDANPCCGTHLANTSHIGTIALLHSQPIRGTNSRLFFLAGDRVARYAAEINEIVRKANAALSCQTEDIEEKINGLNNRIKELNAKERAWSAQVAKYEAGDIRHQLEANKFAILYKQDGTNDYLRLVEKELGKLKAGEGTVLLFTGLGKQGGSIVLYGDEADAYAVKVKELVKNVKGGGKGRFQGKVTAWEKGEIDSLLKISL
;
A
#
# COMPACT_ATOMS: atom_id res chain seq x y z
N MET A 1 -10.95 12.06 -1.13
CA MET A 1 -12.16 12.82 -1.50
C MET A 1 -13.16 12.63 -0.38
N SER A 2 -13.12 13.49 0.64
CA SER A 2 -14.11 13.51 1.72
C SER A 2 -15.14 14.55 1.31
N ALA A 3 -16.39 14.15 1.09
CA ALA A 3 -17.47 15.07 0.73
C ALA A 3 -17.98 15.70 2.03
N THR A 4 -17.73 17.00 2.20
CA THR A 4 -18.25 17.81 3.31
C THR A 4 -19.78 17.85 3.23
N ILE A 5 -20.44 17.19 4.19
CA ILE A 5 -21.89 17.26 4.40
C ILE A 5 -22.03 18.01 5.72
N LEU A 6 -22.31 19.31 5.66
CA LEU A 6 -22.62 20.13 6.82
C LEU A 6 -23.91 20.90 6.51
N SER A 7 -24.88 20.82 7.42
CA SER A 7 -26.16 21.50 7.30
C SER A 7 -26.04 22.97 7.77
N LYS A 8 -26.60 23.93 7.02
CA LYS A 8 -26.55 25.36 7.38
C LYS A 8 -27.71 25.72 8.32
N THR A 9 -27.49 25.81 9.63
CA THR A 9 -28.48 26.34 10.58
C THR A 9 -27.93 27.48 11.46
N LYS A 10 -28.80 28.44 11.83
CA LYS A 10 -28.49 29.70 12.54
C LYS A 10 -28.15 29.45 14.03
N ARG A 11 -27.06 30.06 14.50
CA ARG A 11 -26.38 29.83 15.80
C ARG A 11 -26.78 30.85 16.89
N SER A 12 -26.88 30.41 18.16
CA SER A 12 -27.01 31.29 19.34
C SER A 12 -26.21 30.75 20.54
N GLY A 13 -25.11 31.45 20.87
CA GLY A 13 -24.05 31.10 21.83
C GLY A 13 -22.67 31.21 21.15
N ALA A 14 -21.67 31.85 21.77
CA ALA A 14 -20.38 32.09 21.12
C ALA A 14 -19.41 30.92 21.36
N SER A 15 -19.27 30.03 20.38
CA SER A 15 -18.25 28.97 20.38
C SER A 15 -16.84 29.56 20.22
N THR A 16 -15.85 28.98 20.90
CA THR A 16 -14.43 29.32 20.72
C THR A 16 -14.01 29.04 19.29
N ILE A 17 -13.29 29.98 18.68
CA ILE A 17 -12.90 29.88 17.27
C ILE A 17 -11.70 28.95 17.06
N VAL A 18 -11.66 28.29 15.90
CA VAL A 18 -10.49 27.55 15.43
C VAL A 18 -9.29 28.48 15.31
N GLY A 19 -8.21 28.13 16.00
CA GLY A 19 -7.05 28.97 16.27
C GLY A 19 -6.89 29.26 17.77
N LEU A 20 -7.97 29.17 18.55
CA LEU A 20 -8.00 29.44 19.99
C LEU A 20 -8.63 28.29 20.80
N LEU A 21 -8.93 27.15 20.17
CA LEU A 21 -9.51 25.99 20.86
C LEU A 21 -8.59 25.52 21.98
N ALA A 22 -9.16 24.94 23.04
CA ALA A 22 -8.40 24.44 24.18
C ALA A 22 -7.29 23.46 23.75
N CYS A 23 -7.58 22.55 22.80
CA CYS A 23 -6.57 21.64 22.24
C CYS A 23 -5.44 22.33 21.45
N GLN A 24 -5.67 23.53 20.95
CA GLN A 24 -4.68 24.33 20.22
C GLN A 24 -3.88 25.25 21.15
N ALA A 25 -4.49 25.69 22.26
CA ALA A 25 -3.82 26.44 23.31
C ALA A 25 -2.91 25.52 24.16
N ASP A 26 -3.41 24.35 24.52
CA ASP A 26 -2.66 23.30 25.21
C ASP A 26 -2.93 21.94 24.53
N SER A 27 -1.98 21.49 23.70
CA SER A 27 -2.09 20.21 22.99
C SER A 27 -1.97 18.98 23.89
N TYR A 28 -1.51 19.14 25.14
CA TYR A 28 -1.39 18.09 26.15
C TYR A 28 -2.65 17.95 27.01
N LEU A 29 -3.58 18.91 26.92
CA LEU A 29 -4.86 18.82 27.60
C LEU A 29 -5.64 17.60 27.10
N GLN A 30 -6.01 16.70 28.02
CA GLN A 30 -6.68 15.43 27.70
C GLN A 30 -8.18 15.46 27.94
N SER A 31 -8.65 16.28 28.88
CA SER A 31 -10.07 16.50 29.11
C SER A 31 -10.41 17.96 29.36
N LEU A 32 -11.67 18.32 29.09
CA LEU A 32 -12.17 19.68 29.25
C LEU A 32 -13.65 19.64 29.64
N LYS A 33 -14.01 20.31 30.73
CA LYS A 33 -15.40 20.67 31.02
C LYS A 33 -15.83 21.84 30.16
N THR A 34 -16.95 21.72 29.48
CA THR A 34 -17.46 22.69 28.50
C THR A 34 -18.99 22.65 28.47
N ARG A 35 -19.62 23.59 27.76
CA ARG A 35 -21.08 23.64 27.57
C ARG A 35 -21.47 23.32 26.12
N VAL A 36 -22.64 22.71 25.96
CA VAL A 36 -23.26 22.49 24.65
C VAL A 36 -23.85 23.80 24.13
N VAL A 37 -23.34 24.32 23.02
CA VAL A 37 -23.85 25.54 22.36
C VAL A 37 -25.02 25.22 21.44
N SER A 38 -24.91 24.14 20.66
CA SER A 38 -25.98 23.65 19.81
C SER A 38 -25.86 22.15 19.59
N CYS A 39 -27.00 21.48 19.44
CA CYS A 39 -27.09 20.08 19.07
C CYS A 39 -28.21 19.96 18.03
N ASN A 40 -27.85 19.72 16.78
CA ASN A 40 -28.80 19.61 15.66
C ASN A 40 -28.75 18.20 15.09
N LYS A 41 -29.86 17.68 14.58
CA LYS A 41 -29.86 16.38 13.90
C LYS A 41 -29.01 16.48 12.63
N ALA A 42 -28.03 15.58 12.49
CA ALA A 42 -27.18 15.52 11.31
C ALA A 42 -27.95 14.94 10.11
N ASP A 43 -27.50 15.26 8.89
CA ASP A 43 -28.03 14.66 7.67
C ASP A 43 -27.70 13.14 7.59
N LYS A 44 -28.54 12.38 6.88
CA LYS A 44 -28.30 10.96 6.50
C LYS A 44 -28.07 9.98 7.68
N ASP A 45 -28.83 10.12 8.76
CA ASP A 45 -28.79 9.23 9.94
C ASP A 45 -27.39 9.13 10.60
N LEU A 46 -26.55 10.16 10.44
CA LEU A 46 -25.22 10.24 11.05
C LEU A 46 -25.25 10.54 12.56
N GLY A 47 -26.43 10.82 13.13
CA GLY A 47 -26.63 11.18 14.53
C GLY A 47 -26.90 12.68 14.69
N TYR A 48 -26.09 13.37 15.50
CA TYR A 48 -26.23 14.77 15.84
C TYR A 48 -24.93 15.55 15.61
N GLU A 49 -25.06 16.75 15.03
CA GLU A 49 -24.02 17.78 14.91
C GLU A 49 -24.03 18.65 16.17
N VAL A 50 -22.93 18.61 16.93
CA VAL A 50 -22.81 19.31 18.21
C VAL A 50 -21.67 20.33 18.16
N GLU A 51 -21.99 21.57 18.54
CA GLU A 51 -20.99 22.60 18.86
C GLU A 51 -20.88 22.77 20.37
N PHE A 52 -19.66 22.84 20.87
CA PHE A 52 -19.36 23.14 22.27
C PHE A 52 -18.76 24.53 22.40
N GLU A 53 -18.88 25.13 23.59
CA GLU A 53 -18.31 26.45 23.92
C GLU A 53 -16.80 26.47 23.70
N ASN A 54 -16.12 25.39 24.07
CA ASN A 54 -14.73 25.09 23.71
C ASN A 54 -14.54 23.56 23.61
N THR A 55 -13.48 23.11 22.94
CA THR A 55 -13.22 21.68 22.73
C THR A 55 -11.76 21.27 22.91
N VAL A 56 -11.58 20.11 23.55
CA VAL A 56 -10.30 19.40 23.64
C VAL A 56 -10.08 18.46 22.45
N LEU A 57 -11.05 18.33 21.53
CA LEU A 57 -10.96 17.48 20.34
C LEU A 57 -10.61 18.36 19.14
N PHE A 58 -9.47 18.09 18.50
CA PHE A 58 -9.02 18.87 17.36
C PHE A 58 -9.91 18.58 16.14
N PRO A 59 -10.54 19.60 15.52
CA PRO A 59 -11.17 19.42 14.22
C PRO A 59 -10.11 19.14 13.17
N GLU A 60 -10.45 18.45 12.07
CA GLU A 60 -9.51 18.36 10.96
C GLU A 60 -9.04 19.74 10.47
N GLY A 61 -7.78 19.84 10.07
CA GLY A 61 -7.22 21.13 9.66
C GLY A 61 -5.76 21.08 9.29
N GLY A 62 -5.40 21.84 8.24
CA GLY A 62 -4.01 21.97 7.79
C GLY A 62 -3.37 20.70 7.28
N GLY A 63 -4.12 19.59 7.09
CA GLY A 63 -3.58 18.27 6.73
C GLY A 63 -3.51 17.28 7.89
N GLN A 64 -3.69 17.74 9.13
CA GLN A 64 -3.80 16.88 10.31
C GLN A 64 -5.24 16.30 10.42
N PRO A 65 -5.38 14.97 10.60
CA PRO A 65 -6.68 14.34 10.81
C PRO A 65 -7.32 14.76 12.14
N PHE A 66 -8.65 14.72 12.19
CA PHE A 66 -9.41 14.99 13.41
C PHE A 66 -9.11 13.99 14.53
N ASP A 67 -9.32 14.44 15.77
CA ASP A 67 -9.29 13.57 16.94
C ASP A 67 -10.60 12.82 17.15
N THR A 68 -10.48 11.66 17.77
CA THR A 68 -11.60 10.90 18.34
C THR A 68 -11.61 11.07 19.85
N GLY A 69 -12.70 10.68 20.49
CA GLY A 69 -12.83 10.77 21.93
C GLY A 69 -14.25 10.48 22.38
N VAL A 70 -14.58 10.93 23.57
CA VAL A 70 -15.92 10.79 24.14
C VAL A 70 -16.38 12.11 24.74
N VAL A 71 -17.70 12.32 24.73
CA VAL A 71 -18.37 13.30 25.57
C VAL A 71 -19.02 12.58 26.74
N VAL A 72 -18.73 13.02 27.96
CA VAL A 72 -19.33 12.52 29.20
C VAL A 72 -20.46 13.45 29.59
N ALA A 73 -21.69 12.98 29.44
CA ALA A 73 -22.92 13.71 29.78
C ALA A 73 -23.75 12.86 30.75
N ASN A 74 -24.15 13.43 31.88
CA ASN A 74 -24.95 12.74 32.92
C ASN A 74 -24.37 11.37 33.35
N GLY A 75 -23.03 11.26 33.41
CA GLY A 75 -22.35 10.02 33.77
C GLY A 75 -22.27 8.95 32.67
N LYS A 76 -22.76 9.24 31.46
CA LYS A 76 -22.66 8.38 30.28
C LYS A 76 -21.58 8.87 29.33
N GLU A 77 -20.73 7.96 28.84
CA GLU A 77 -19.76 8.25 27.79
C GLU A 77 -20.39 8.00 26.41
N ILE A 78 -20.41 9.05 25.57
CA ILE A 78 -20.95 9.02 24.21
C ILE A 78 -19.77 9.21 23.25
N PRO A 79 -19.48 8.25 22.35
CA PRO A 79 -18.39 8.38 21.40
C PRO A 79 -18.58 9.53 20.42
N VAL A 80 -17.49 10.28 20.20
CA VAL A 80 -17.39 11.29 19.13
C VAL A 80 -16.73 10.63 17.92
N SER A 81 -17.50 10.42 16.85
CA SER A 81 -17.03 9.68 15.67
C SER A 81 -16.29 10.54 14.66
N ASN A 82 -16.53 11.84 14.67
CA ASN A 82 -15.90 12.79 13.76
C ASN A 82 -15.91 14.21 14.37
N VAL A 83 -14.88 15.00 14.07
CA VAL A 83 -14.81 16.42 14.39
C VAL A 83 -14.39 17.19 13.15
N GLN A 84 -15.27 18.05 12.68
CA GLN A 84 -15.13 18.79 11.43
C GLN A 84 -15.05 20.28 11.71
N ARG A 85 -14.30 20.99 10.87
CA ARG A 85 -14.25 22.44 10.91
C ARG A 85 -15.38 23.03 10.05
N ASP A 86 -16.23 23.85 10.65
CA ASP A 86 -17.25 24.63 9.93
C ASP A 86 -16.98 26.14 10.09
N GLY A 87 -16.29 26.71 9.10
CA GLY A 87 -15.83 28.10 9.14
C GLY A 87 -14.81 28.32 10.26
N LEU A 88 -15.23 29.02 11.32
CA LEU A 88 -14.42 29.28 12.51
C LEU A 88 -14.76 28.37 13.69
N THR A 89 -15.73 27.45 13.60
CA THR A 89 -16.12 26.58 14.72
C THR A 89 -15.75 25.12 14.48
N ALA A 90 -15.79 24.32 15.55
CA ALA A 90 -15.60 22.87 15.52
C ALA A 90 -16.95 22.18 15.76
N VAL A 91 -17.37 21.33 14.81
CA VAL A 91 -18.60 20.56 14.84
C VAL A 91 -18.27 19.10 15.10
N HIS A 92 -18.95 18.49 16.07
CA HIS A 92 -18.70 17.13 16.55
C HIS A 92 -19.87 16.25 16.16
N ILE A 93 -19.60 15.03 15.68
CA ILE A 93 -20.63 14.06 15.35
C ILE A 93 -20.75 13.02 16.47
N VAL A 94 -21.94 12.93 17.06
CA VAL A 94 -22.28 11.97 18.12
C VAL A 94 -23.58 11.24 17.78
N GLN A 95 -23.81 10.06 18.37
CA GLN A 95 -25.01 9.25 18.09
C GLN A 95 -26.22 9.60 18.97
N GLU A 96 -26.03 10.47 19.96
CA GLU A 96 -27.06 10.77 20.96
C GLU A 96 -27.28 12.28 21.07
N GLU A 97 -28.53 12.67 21.32
CA GLU A 97 -28.89 14.06 21.52
C GLU A 97 -28.31 14.59 22.82
N LEU A 98 -27.72 15.78 22.77
CA LEU A 98 -27.24 16.50 23.94
C LEU A 98 -28.12 17.72 24.20
N VAL A 99 -28.41 17.96 25.48
CA VAL A 99 -29.24 19.08 25.89
C VAL A 99 -28.44 20.38 25.73
N LYS A 100 -29.00 21.35 25.00
CA LYS A 100 -28.41 22.69 24.86
C LYS A 100 -28.17 23.32 26.25
N ASP A 101 -27.08 24.07 26.39
CA ASP A 101 -26.63 24.76 27.61
C ASP A 101 -26.24 23.84 28.78
N SER A 102 -26.29 22.52 28.59
CA SER A 102 -25.82 21.55 29.59
C SER A 102 -24.29 21.52 29.68
N GLU A 103 -23.77 21.27 30.89
CA GLU A 103 -22.34 21.04 31.13
C GLU A 103 -21.99 19.58 30.84
N VAL A 104 -20.91 19.39 30.10
CA VAL A 104 -20.36 18.07 29.73
C VAL A 104 -18.84 18.07 29.88
N GLU A 105 -18.24 16.89 29.96
CA GLU A 105 -16.79 16.75 29.89
C GLU A 105 -16.38 16.07 28.58
N LEU A 106 -15.53 16.70 27.79
CA LEU A 106 -14.90 16.09 26.63
C LEU A 106 -13.61 15.39 27.06
N LYS A 107 -13.36 14.19 26.56
CA LYS A 107 -12.10 13.45 26.75
C LYS A 107 -11.57 12.99 25.40
N VAL A 108 -10.30 13.28 25.12
CA VAL A 108 -9.65 12.88 23.87
C VAL A 108 -9.16 11.44 23.92
N ASP A 109 -9.21 10.73 22.78
CA ASP A 109 -8.41 9.54 22.58
C ASP A 109 -6.93 9.93 22.56
N TRP A 110 -6.29 9.82 23.72
CA TRP A 110 -4.92 10.30 23.90
C TRP A 110 -3.92 9.55 23.01
N ALA A 111 -4.09 8.25 22.79
CA ALA A 111 -3.18 7.47 21.95
C ALA A 111 -3.19 7.99 20.51
N ARG A 112 -4.39 8.31 19.98
CA ARG A 112 -4.53 8.93 18.66
C ARG A 112 -3.95 10.34 18.62
N ARG A 113 -4.27 11.18 19.61
CA ARG A 113 -3.77 12.56 19.69
C ARG A 113 -2.24 12.59 19.74
N TRP A 114 -1.64 11.76 20.57
CA TRP A 114 -0.20 11.63 20.72
C TRP A 114 0.47 11.23 19.40
N ASP A 115 -0.05 10.19 18.74
CA ASP A 115 0.43 9.74 17.43
C ASP A 115 0.39 10.88 16.39
N HIS A 116 -0.73 11.60 16.29
CA HIS A 116 -0.87 12.73 15.37
C HIS A 116 0.12 13.87 15.67
N MET A 117 0.30 14.24 16.96
CA MET A 117 1.26 15.27 17.34
C MET A 117 2.70 14.87 16.99
N GLN A 118 3.06 13.59 17.18
CA GLN A 118 4.37 13.06 16.77
C GLN A 118 4.55 13.15 15.26
N GLN A 119 3.55 12.72 14.46
CA GLN A 119 3.65 12.75 13.00
C GLN A 119 3.72 14.18 12.47
N HIS A 120 2.90 15.07 13.01
CA HIS A 120 2.83 16.45 12.56
C HIS A 120 4.10 17.23 12.94
N THR A 121 4.55 17.12 14.19
CA THR A 121 5.80 17.78 14.59
C THR A 121 7.00 17.19 13.83
N GLY A 122 7.02 15.87 13.61
CA GLY A 122 8.04 15.20 12.78
C GLY A 122 8.05 15.71 11.34
N GLN A 123 6.89 16.00 10.76
CA GLN A 123 6.78 16.64 9.44
C GLN A 123 7.42 18.03 9.43
N HIS A 124 7.17 18.88 10.43
CA HIS A 124 7.78 20.22 10.50
C HIS A 124 9.30 20.14 10.60
N VAL A 125 9.83 19.24 11.44
CA VAL A 125 11.28 19.00 11.54
C VAL A 125 11.85 18.58 10.18
N LEU A 126 11.19 17.63 9.50
CA LEU A 126 11.63 17.14 8.20
C LEU A 126 11.61 18.24 7.13
N SER A 127 10.53 19.01 7.05
CA SER A 127 10.42 20.12 6.10
C SER A 127 11.46 21.20 6.36
N ALA A 128 11.72 21.56 7.62
CA ALA A 128 12.73 22.56 7.96
C ALA A 128 14.16 22.13 7.55
N VAL A 129 14.49 20.85 7.75
CA VAL A 129 15.78 20.26 7.35
C VAL A 129 15.94 20.24 5.81
N LEU A 130 14.86 19.99 5.08
CA LEU A 130 14.83 20.01 3.61
C LEU A 130 14.87 21.43 3.04
N ASP A 131 14.15 22.36 3.64
CA ASP A 131 14.13 23.76 3.23
C ASP A 131 15.54 24.38 3.36
N ARG A 132 16.30 24.02 4.39
CA ARG A 132 17.73 24.39 4.54
C ARG A 132 18.65 23.88 3.44
N ARG A 133 18.22 22.84 2.73
CA ARG A 133 18.89 22.29 1.54
C ARG A 133 18.31 22.84 0.24
N ASN A 134 17.44 23.85 0.31
CA ASN A 134 16.69 24.41 -0.81
C ASN A 134 15.79 23.37 -1.50
N ILE A 135 15.21 22.45 -0.72
CA ILE A 135 14.27 21.44 -1.20
C ILE A 135 12.91 21.74 -0.58
N GLU A 136 12.09 22.48 -1.34
CA GLU A 136 10.77 22.91 -0.88
C GLU A 136 9.80 21.75 -0.65
N THR A 137 9.03 21.83 0.43
CA THR A 137 7.87 20.95 0.66
C THR A 137 6.65 21.46 -0.12
N LEU A 138 6.24 20.71 -1.15
CA LEU A 138 5.11 21.06 -2.02
C LEU A 138 3.74 20.70 -1.44
N GLY A 139 3.72 19.76 -0.50
CA GLY A 139 2.51 19.25 0.13
C GLY A 139 2.83 18.08 1.05
N TRP A 140 1.86 17.63 1.84
CA TRP A 140 2.06 16.52 2.77
C TRP A 140 0.74 15.87 3.19
N ASN A 141 0.84 14.69 3.79
CA ASN A 141 -0.30 13.97 4.34
C ASN A 141 0.10 13.12 5.55
N LEU A 142 -0.71 13.18 6.59
CA LEU A 142 -0.58 12.31 7.77
C LEU A 142 -1.54 11.13 7.65
N GLY A 143 -1.19 10.17 6.79
CA GLY A 143 -1.98 8.96 6.58
C GLY A 143 -2.01 8.06 7.82
N PRO A 144 -2.95 7.08 7.89
CA PRO A 144 -3.15 6.23 9.06
C PRO A 144 -2.01 5.24 9.30
N LYS A 145 -1.32 4.79 8.24
CA LYS A 145 -0.16 3.89 8.35
C LYS A 145 1.15 4.63 8.08
N PHE A 146 1.25 5.27 6.93
CA PHE A 146 2.42 6.04 6.52
C PHE A 146 2.05 7.50 6.30
N CYS A 147 2.98 8.39 6.63
CA CYS A 147 2.91 9.79 6.27
C CYS A 147 3.80 10.05 5.05
N TYR A 148 3.56 11.13 4.32
CA TYR A 148 4.45 11.55 3.25
C TYR A 148 4.54 13.06 3.12
N ILE A 149 5.64 13.52 2.56
CA ILE A 149 5.81 14.87 2.02
C ILE A 149 6.02 14.77 0.50
N GLU A 150 5.53 15.76 -0.24
CA GLU A 150 5.74 15.92 -1.68
C GLU A 150 6.90 16.88 -1.92
N LEU A 151 7.84 16.46 -2.76
CA LEU A 151 9.07 17.15 -3.09
C LEU A 151 9.14 17.41 -4.59
N PRO A 152 9.86 18.45 -5.04
CA PRO A 152 10.01 18.77 -6.47
C PRO A 152 10.81 17.71 -7.24
N ARG A 153 11.56 16.86 -6.54
CA ARG A 153 12.33 15.74 -7.10
C ARG A 153 12.43 14.57 -6.13
N LYS A 154 12.78 13.40 -6.65
CA LYS A 154 13.22 12.27 -5.83
C LYS A 154 14.61 12.56 -5.24
N LEU A 155 14.79 12.20 -3.97
CA LEU A 155 16.09 12.24 -3.29
C LEU A 155 16.90 10.98 -3.59
N SER A 156 18.22 11.10 -3.64
CA SER A 156 19.12 9.94 -3.67
C SER A 156 19.08 9.19 -2.32
N SER A 157 19.54 7.94 -2.31
CA SER A 157 19.63 7.16 -1.05
C SER A 157 20.55 7.81 -0.02
N GLU A 158 21.62 8.48 -0.47
CA GLU A 158 22.53 9.24 0.38
C GLU A 158 21.85 10.48 0.97
N GLU A 159 21.15 11.27 0.14
CA GLU A 159 20.39 12.43 0.61
C GLU A 159 19.32 12.04 1.64
N VAL A 160 18.62 10.91 1.43
CA VAL A 160 17.64 10.40 2.39
C VAL A 160 18.32 10.04 3.72
N SER A 161 19.48 9.39 3.68
CA SER A 161 20.25 9.04 4.87
C SER A 161 20.69 10.29 5.65
N ASP A 162 21.25 11.27 4.96
CA ASP A 162 21.75 12.51 5.57
C ASP A 162 20.61 13.35 6.18
N VAL A 163 19.48 13.47 5.46
CA VAL A 163 18.30 14.17 5.97
C VAL A 163 17.73 13.45 7.19
N GLN A 164 17.63 12.12 7.16
CA GLN A 164 17.15 11.34 8.31
C GLN A 164 18.05 11.55 9.54
N GLN A 165 19.37 11.51 9.36
CA GLN A 165 20.31 11.71 10.45
C GLN A 165 20.16 13.11 11.03
N GLU A 166 20.14 14.16 10.19
CA GLU A 166 20.02 15.54 10.66
C GLU A 166 18.68 15.80 11.38
N CYS A 167 17.57 15.24 10.88
CA CYS A 167 16.29 15.31 11.58
C CYS A 167 16.37 14.69 12.98
N ASN A 168 16.98 13.50 13.10
CA ASN A 168 17.14 12.85 14.40
C ASN A 168 18.11 13.63 15.32
N ASP A 169 19.15 14.26 14.77
CA ASP A 169 20.03 15.12 15.56
C ASP A 169 19.27 16.32 16.15
N TYR A 170 18.36 16.94 15.39
CA TYR A 170 17.49 18.00 15.91
C TYR A 170 16.50 17.50 16.96
N ILE A 171 15.97 16.28 16.79
CA ILE A 171 15.12 15.62 17.78
C ILE A 171 15.89 15.40 19.08
N PHE A 172 17.12 14.89 19.02
CA PHE A 172 17.93 14.62 20.20
C PHE A 172 18.45 15.89 20.88
N LYS A 173 18.61 16.99 20.15
CA LYS A 173 18.87 18.33 20.73
C LYS A 173 17.74 18.83 21.63
N SER A 174 16.58 18.17 21.64
CA SER A 174 15.47 18.49 22.56
C SER A 174 15.04 19.96 22.47
N LEU A 175 14.90 20.47 21.24
CA LEU A 175 14.52 21.85 20.98
C LEU A 175 13.10 22.14 21.50
N PRO A 176 12.89 23.26 22.20
CA PRO A 176 11.57 23.69 22.65
C PRO A 176 10.70 24.13 21.47
N ILE A 177 9.41 23.85 21.57
CA ILE A 177 8.42 24.23 20.57
C ILE A 177 7.45 25.22 21.20
N LYS A 178 7.25 26.36 20.54
CA LYS A 178 6.37 27.44 21.00
C LYS A 178 5.32 27.75 19.94
N VAL A 179 4.15 28.16 20.40
CA VAL A 179 3.07 28.59 19.51
C VAL A 179 2.77 30.05 19.80
N GLU A 180 2.88 30.88 18.78
CA GLU A 180 2.50 32.29 18.83
C GLU A 180 1.14 32.49 18.16
N GLN A 181 0.35 33.41 18.70
CA GLN A 181 -0.99 33.74 18.22
C GLN A 181 -1.02 35.22 17.82
N HIS A 182 -1.36 35.49 16.57
CA HIS A 182 -1.41 36.82 16.00
C HIS A 182 -2.84 37.14 15.56
N GLN A 183 -3.43 38.20 16.12
CA GLN A 183 -4.81 38.64 15.83
C GLN A 183 -4.87 39.79 14.80
N ASP A 184 -3.76 40.50 14.56
CA ASP A 184 -3.72 41.64 13.64
C ASP A 184 -3.13 41.26 12.27
N LYS A 185 -3.78 41.70 11.19
CA LYS A 185 -3.31 41.54 9.80
C LYS A 185 -1.99 42.27 9.50
N ALA A 186 -1.63 43.29 10.27
CA ALA A 186 -0.46 44.13 9.97
C ALA A 186 0.89 43.40 10.15
N THR A 187 0.90 42.30 10.89
CA THR A 187 2.10 41.46 11.15
C THR A 187 2.26 40.30 10.17
N THR A 188 1.37 40.14 9.18
CA THR A 188 1.25 38.91 8.38
C THR A 188 1.70 39.03 6.92
N ASP A 189 2.25 40.18 6.50
CA ASP A 189 2.61 40.48 5.10
C ASP A 189 3.62 39.49 4.48
N THR A 190 4.42 38.78 5.29
CA THR A 190 5.38 37.78 4.80
C THR A 190 4.84 36.35 4.79
N ILE A 191 3.60 36.12 5.25
CA ILE A 191 3.08 34.79 5.62
C ILE A 191 1.76 34.42 4.90
N ASP A 192 1.13 35.39 4.24
CA ASP A 192 -0.24 35.32 3.71
C ASP A 192 -0.51 34.15 2.72
N HIS A 193 0.51 33.65 2.02
CA HIS A 193 0.36 32.62 0.99
C HIS A 193 0.05 31.20 1.51
N LYS A 194 0.10 30.94 2.83
CA LYS A 194 -0.09 29.60 3.42
C LYS A 194 -1.42 29.40 4.16
N VAL A 195 -2.33 30.38 4.13
CA VAL A 195 -3.62 30.33 4.85
C VAL A 195 -4.73 29.75 3.95
N PRO A 196 -5.56 28.79 4.42
CA PRO A 196 -6.67 28.25 3.63
C PRO A 196 -7.66 29.33 3.18
N GLU A 197 -8.15 29.25 1.94
CA GLU A 197 -9.10 30.23 1.36
C GLU A 197 -10.39 30.43 2.18
N ASN A 198 -10.81 29.41 2.94
CA ASN A 198 -11.99 29.45 3.80
C ASN A 198 -11.70 29.92 5.24
N TYR A 199 -10.49 30.38 5.55
CA TYR A 199 -10.15 30.97 6.85
C TYR A 199 -10.30 32.50 6.78
N ASP A 200 -11.32 33.03 7.44
CA ASP A 200 -11.51 34.48 7.54
C ASP A 200 -10.50 35.08 8.53
N LEU A 201 -9.31 35.46 8.05
CA LEU A 201 -8.28 36.14 8.85
C LEU A 201 -8.75 37.47 9.44
N SER A 202 -9.84 38.08 8.96
CA SER A 202 -10.37 39.31 9.58
C SER A 202 -11.09 39.04 10.89
N LYS A 203 -11.43 37.78 11.18
CA LYS A 203 -12.15 37.33 12.39
C LYS A 203 -11.47 36.17 13.11
N GLY A 204 -10.49 35.54 12.47
CA GLY A 204 -9.71 34.42 12.99
C GLY A 204 -8.39 34.85 13.63
N VAL A 205 -7.59 33.86 14.05
CA VAL A 205 -6.27 34.02 14.64
C VAL A 205 -5.25 33.23 13.83
N MET A 206 -4.17 33.89 13.43
CA MET A 206 -3.03 33.21 12.82
C MET A 206 -2.18 32.56 13.93
N ARG A 207 -1.91 31.27 13.80
CA ARG A 207 -1.00 30.54 14.69
C ARG A 207 0.30 30.26 13.96
N VAL A 208 1.43 30.63 14.57
CA VAL A 208 2.77 30.30 14.08
C VAL A 208 3.42 29.36 15.07
N VAL A 209 3.88 28.21 14.57
CA VAL A 209 4.59 27.21 15.36
C VAL A 209 6.08 27.42 15.14
N HIS A 210 6.81 27.62 16.24
CA HIS A 210 8.25 27.83 16.26
C HIS A 210 8.92 26.60 16.85
N ILE A 211 9.87 26.02 16.12
CA ILE A 211 10.76 24.97 16.63
C ILE A 211 12.11 25.62 16.90
N SER A 212 12.24 26.29 18.05
CA SER A 212 13.42 27.13 18.36
C SER A 212 13.83 27.99 17.13
N ASP A 213 15.10 27.92 16.71
CA ASP A 213 15.61 28.60 15.52
C ASP A 213 15.62 27.67 14.29
N LEU A 214 15.08 26.46 14.40
CA LEU A 214 14.98 25.50 13.29
C LEU A 214 13.93 25.96 12.27
N ASP A 215 12.75 26.32 12.76
CA ASP A 215 11.59 26.56 11.91
C ASP A 215 10.59 27.53 12.53
N ALA A 216 9.86 28.25 11.68
CA ALA A 216 8.74 29.09 12.05
C ALA A 216 7.68 29.04 10.93
N ASN A 217 6.64 28.22 11.11
CA ASN A 217 5.61 28.01 10.09
C ASN A 217 4.19 28.25 10.61
N PRO A 218 3.31 28.85 9.80
CA PRO A 218 1.89 28.95 10.12
C PRO A 218 1.28 27.55 10.18
N CYS A 219 0.73 27.18 11.32
CA CYS A 219 0.05 25.91 11.45
C CYS A 219 -1.03 25.95 12.52
N CYS A 220 -2.21 25.46 12.15
CA CYS A 220 -3.35 25.34 13.06
C CYS A 220 -3.42 23.99 13.77
N GLY A 221 -2.49 23.06 13.53
CA GLY A 221 -2.47 21.73 14.14
C GLY A 221 -2.14 21.69 15.63
N THR A 222 -2.18 20.49 16.20
CA THR A 222 -1.66 20.21 17.55
C THR A 222 -0.21 19.75 17.44
N HIS A 223 0.64 20.23 18.35
CA HIS A 223 2.09 20.02 18.29
C HIS A 223 2.63 19.60 19.64
N LEU A 224 3.77 18.89 19.60
CA LEU A 224 4.53 18.57 20.80
C LEU A 224 5.15 19.84 21.38
N ALA A 225 5.43 19.85 22.70
CA ALA A 225 6.10 20.98 23.36
C ALA A 225 7.64 20.93 23.20
N ASN A 226 8.18 19.78 22.82
CA ASN A 226 9.61 19.56 22.63
C ASN A 226 9.84 18.54 21.53
N THR A 227 10.87 18.74 20.71
CA THR A 227 11.23 17.80 19.65
C THR A 227 11.63 16.42 20.18
N SER A 228 12.15 16.30 21.40
CA SER A 228 12.50 15.00 22.01
C SER A 228 11.29 14.09 22.20
N HIS A 229 10.08 14.65 22.32
CA HIS A 229 8.85 13.86 22.43
C HIS A 229 8.47 13.15 21.12
N ILE A 230 9.12 13.52 20.01
CA ILE A 230 9.04 12.76 18.75
C ILE A 230 9.73 11.40 18.93
N GLY A 231 10.77 11.29 19.76
CA GLY A 231 11.58 10.08 19.92
C GLY A 231 12.53 9.85 18.74
N THR A 232 11.99 9.56 17.56
CA THR A 232 12.77 9.39 16.32
C THR A 232 11.90 9.58 15.08
N ILE A 233 12.53 9.84 13.94
CA ILE A 233 11.89 9.84 12.62
C ILE A 233 12.63 8.87 11.69
N ALA A 234 11.86 8.09 10.92
CA ALA A 234 12.36 7.19 9.89
C ALA A 234 11.83 7.60 8.52
N LEU A 235 12.74 7.81 7.58
CA LEU A 235 12.44 8.04 6.17
C LEU A 235 12.45 6.69 5.45
N LEU A 236 11.45 6.47 4.62
CA LEU A 236 11.20 5.19 3.99
C LEU A 236 11.51 5.27 2.49
N HIS A 237 10.67 4.65 1.68
CA HIS A 237 10.76 4.70 0.23
C HIS A 237 10.22 6.03 -0.32
N SER A 238 10.60 6.32 -1.56
CA SER A 238 9.99 7.41 -2.34
C SER A 238 9.19 6.87 -3.52
N GLN A 239 8.10 7.53 -3.83
CA GLN A 239 7.25 7.22 -4.98
C GLN A 239 7.22 8.42 -5.94
N PRO A 240 7.53 8.25 -7.24
CA PRO A 240 7.32 9.31 -8.24
C PRO A 240 5.84 9.65 -8.38
N ILE A 241 5.52 10.93 -8.62
CA ILE A 241 4.16 11.40 -8.88
C ILE A 241 4.04 12.03 -10.27
N ARG A 242 3.90 13.37 -10.38
CA ARG A 242 3.76 14.09 -11.65
C ARG A 242 5.05 14.84 -11.98
N GLY A 243 5.49 14.76 -13.24
CA GLY A 243 6.74 15.40 -13.67
C GLY A 243 7.93 14.85 -12.89
N THR A 244 8.75 15.73 -12.34
CA THR A 244 9.88 15.36 -11.48
C THR A 244 9.47 15.10 -10.04
N ASN A 245 8.27 15.50 -9.61
CA ASN A 245 7.87 15.48 -8.21
C ASN A 245 7.84 14.06 -7.65
N SER A 246 8.13 13.93 -6.35
CA SER A 246 8.14 12.64 -5.65
C SER A 246 7.59 12.76 -4.23
N ARG A 247 6.89 11.72 -3.78
CA ARG A 247 6.51 11.54 -2.38
C ARG A 247 7.62 10.83 -1.64
N LEU A 248 8.12 11.44 -0.57
CA LEU A 248 8.97 10.77 0.41
C LEU A 248 8.12 10.34 1.60
N PHE A 249 8.04 9.04 1.84
CA PHE A 249 7.28 8.49 2.96
C PHE A 249 8.12 8.54 4.24
N PHE A 250 7.47 8.84 5.36
CA PHE A 250 8.10 8.89 6.67
C PHE A 250 7.17 8.37 7.78
N LEU A 251 7.77 8.05 8.92
CA LEU A 251 7.13 7.73 10.19
C LEU A 251 7.86 8.46 11.32
N ALA A 252 7.13 8.88 12.33
CA ALA A 252 7.69 9.48 13.54
C ALA A 252 7.18 8.77 14.81
N GLY A 253 7.97 8.83 15.87
CA GLY A 253 7.60 8.32 17.20
C GLY A 253 7.20 6.86 17.24
N ASP A 254 6.08 6.57 17.89
CA ASP A 254 5.68 5.19 18.22
C ASP A 254 5.42 4.34 16.97
N ARG A 255 5.14 4.99 15.82
CA ARG A 255 5.05 4.30 14.53
C ARG A 255 6.38 3.71 14.08
N VAL A 256 7.51 4.37 14.37
CA VAL A 256 8.84 3.87 14.02
C VAL A 256 9.15 2.61 14.83
N ALA A 257 8.85 2.60 16.12
CA ALA A 257 9.04 1.43 16.97
C ALA A 257 8.21 0.23 16.50
N ARG A 258 6.92 0.45 16.18
CA ARG A 258 6.05 -0.59 15.61
C ARG A 258 6.56 -1.09 14.26
N TYR A 259 6.97 -0.19 13.38
CA TYR A 259 7.53 -0.54 12.08
C TYR A 259 8.82 -1.37 12.22
N ALA A 260 9.73 -0.97 13.10
CA ALA A 260 10.96 -1.71 13.35
C ALA A 260 10.68 -3.13 13.89
N ALA A 261 9.68 -3.29 14.77
CA ALA A 261 9.26 -4.60 15.24
C ALA A 261 8.66 -5.47 14.12
N GLU A 262 7.82 -4.89 13.24
CA GLU A 262 7.28 -5.58 12.06
C GLU A 262 8.39 -6.04 11.10
N ILE A 263 9.35 -5.16 10.80
CA ILE A 263 10.49 -5.49 9.92
C ILE A 263 11.38 -6.56 10.56
N ASN A 264 11.67 -6.47 11.85
CA ASN A 264 12.47 -7.47 12.55
C ASN A 264 11.81 -8.86 12.48
N GLU A 265 10.48 -8.94 12.61
CA GLU A 265 9.77 -10.22 12.49
C GLU A 265 9.81 -10.78 11.06
N ILE A 266 9.73 -9.93 10.04
CA ILE A 266 9.90 -10.34 8.63
C ILE A 266 11.31 -10.88 8.41
N VAL A 267 12.33 -10.19 8.91
CA VAL A 267 13.74 -10.60 8.81
C VAL A 267 13.97 -11.92 9.54
N ARG A 268 13.42 -12.11 10.74
CA ARG A 268 13.50 -13.38 11.47
C ARG A 268 12.91 -14.55 10.69
N LYS A 269 11.75 -14.35 10.05
CA LYS A 269 11.14 -15.37 9.17
C LYS A 269 12.01 -15.68 7.97
N ALA A 270 12.62 -14.66 7.36
CA ALA A 270 13.56 -14.85 6.25
C ALA A 270 14.80 -15.65 6.68
N ASN A 271 15.42 -15.30 7.82
CA ASN A 271 16.54 -16.02 8.40
C ASN A 271 16.22 -17.50 8.64
N ALA A 272 15.04 -17.79 9.19
CA ALA A 272 14.60 -19.18 9.40
C ALA A 272 14.38 -19.93 8.08
N ALA A 273 13.74 -19.29 7.09
CA ALA A 273 13.47 -19.90 5.79
C ALA A 273 14.75 -20.17 4.97
N LEU A 274 15.74 -19.28 5.08
CA LEU A 274 17.03 -19.38 4.39
C LEU A 274 18.10 -20.11 5.21
N SER A 275 17.82 -20.39 6.49
CA SER A 275 18.78 -20.93 7.46
C SER A 275 20.08 -20.13 7.49
N CYS A 276 19.99 -18.81 7.72
CA CYS A 276 21.13 -17.89 7.71
C CYS A 276 21.00 -16.76 8.74
N GLN A 277 22.07 -15.99 8.93
CA GLN A 277 22.02 -14.72 9.66
C GLN A 277 21.49 -13.59 8.77
N THR A 278 21.13 -12.46 9.36
CA THR A 278 20.52 -11.33 8.64
C THR A 278 21.46 -10.77 7.57
N GLU A 279 22.75 -10.70 7.87
CA GLU A 279 23.80 -10.17 6.99
C GLU A 279 24.00 -11.06 5.75
N ASP A 280 23.66 -12.35 5.86
CA ASP A 280 23.84 -13.35 4.80
C ASP A 280 22.61 -13.49 3.89
N ILE A 281 21.49 -12.81 4.20
CA ILE A 281 20.22 -12.98 3.46
C ILE A 281 20.43 -12.75 1.96
N GLU A 282 21.13 -11.67 1.59
CA GLU A 282 21.36 -11.32 0.20
C GLU A 282 22.18 -12.39 -0.53
N GLU A 283 23.28 -12.85 0.09
CA GLU A 283 24.13 -13.90 -0.46
C GLU A 283 23.33 -15.19 -0.67
N LYS A 284 22.51 -15.60 0.31
CA LYS A 284 21.69 -16.81 0.23
C LYS A 284 20.64 -16.74 -0.87
N ILE A 285 19.99 -15.59 -1.04
CA ILE A 285 19.04 -15.36 -2.14
C ILE A 285 19.76 -15.48 -3.49
N ASN A 286 20.93 -14.88 -3.64
CA ASN A 286 21.73 -14.97 -4.86
C ASN A 286 22.17 -16.42 -5.15
N GLY A 287 22.59 -17.15 -4.11
CA GLY A 287 22.93 -18.58 -4.20
C GLY A 287 21.74 -19.44 -4.65
N LEU A 288 20.54 -19.22 -4.09
CA LEU A 288 19.32 -19.90 -4.51
C LEU A 288 18.97 -19.61 -5.98
N ASN A 289 19.05 -18.36 -6.39
CA ASN A 289 18.80 -17.96 -7.78
C ASN A 289 19.76 -18.63 -8.76
N ASN A 290 21.04 -18.73 -8.40
CA ASN A 290 22.04 -19.44 -9.21
C ASN A 290 21.77 -20.94 -9.26
N ARG A 291 21.42 -21.57 -8.13
CA ARG A 291 21.05 -22.99 -8.09
C ARG A 291 19.79 -23.28 -8.92
N ILE A 292 18.79 -22.40 -8.92
CA ILE A 292 17.61 -22.52 -9.79
C ILE A 292 18.01 -22.48 -11.27
N LYS A 293 18.89 -21.55 -11.66
CA LYS A 293 19.42 -21.48 -13.03
C LYS A 293 20.16 -22.76 -13.43
N GLU A 294 21.02 -23.29 -12.56
CA GLU A 294 21.75 -24.53 -12.79
C GLU A 294 20.83 -25.74 -12.91
N LEU A 295 19.85 -25.87 -12.01
CA LEU A 295 18.86 -26.95 -12.04
C LEU A 295 18.03 -26.91 -13.32
N ASN A 296 17.61 -25.72 -13.77
CA ASN A 296 16.89 -25.56 -15.04
C ASN A 296 17.78 -25.84 -16.26
N ALA A 297 19.09 -25.61 -16.18
CA ALA A 297 20.02 -26.00 -17.24
C ALA A 297 20.20 -27.53 -17.29
N LYS A 298 20.35 -28.17 -16.14
CA LYS A 298 20.45 -29.64 -16.02
C LYS A 298 19.16 -30.32 -16.47
N GLU A 299 18.00 -29.84 -16.04
CA GLU A 299 16.69 -30.35 -16.46
C GLU A 299 16.58 -30.31 -18.00
N ARG A 300 16.87 -29.18 -18.64
CA ARG A 300 16.85 -29.08 -20.12
C ARG A 300 17.83 -30.05 -20.79
N ALA A 301 19.04 -30.20 -20.25
CA ALA A 301 20.04 -31.12 -20.79
C ALA A 301 19.60 -32.59 -20.68
N TRP A 302 19.02 -32.98 -19.54
CA TRP A 302 18.48 -34.32 -19.34
C TRP A 302 17.24 -34.55 -20.20
N SER A 303 16.33 -33.59 -20.28
CA SER A 303 15.16 -33.62 -21.15
C SER A 303 15.55 -33.81 -22.62
N ALA A 304 16.62 -33.17 -23.08
CA ALA A 304 17.16 -33.39 -24.43
C ALA A 304 17.73 -34.81 -24.61
N GLN A 305 18.45 -35.36 -23.62
CA GLN A 305 18.97 -36.73 -23.68
C GLN A 305 17.83 -37.76 -23.69
N VAL A 306 16.82 -37.61 -22.83
CA VAL A 306 15.64 -38.50 -22.82
C VAL A 306 14.89 -38.39 -24.15
N ALA A 307 14.68 -37.17 -24.67
CA ALA A 307 14.02 -36.97 -25.96
C ALA A 307 14.73 -37.72 -27.11
N LYS A 308 16.06 -37.80 -27.08
CA LYS A 308 16.84 -38.58 -28.05
C LYS A 308 16.57 -40.09 -27.97
N TYR A 309 16.43 -40.64 -26.77
CA TYR A 309 16.10 -42.06 -26.59
C TYR A 309 14.66 -42.36 -27.03
N GLU A 310 13.70 -41.51 -26.63
CA GLU A 310 12.29 -41.64 -27.03
C GLU A 310 12.12 -41.51 -28.55
N ALA A 311 12.89 -40.62 -29.19
CA ALA A 311 12.92 -40.52 -30.65
C ALA A 311 13.46 -41.80 -31.32
N GLY A 312 14.35 -42.55 -30.65
CA GLY A 312 14.78 -43.88 -31.10
C GLY A 312 13.65 -44.90 -31.06
N ASP A 313 12.92 -44.96 -29.93
CA ASP A 313 11.77 -45.86 -29.78
C ASP A 313 10.65 -45.55 -30.77
N ILE A 314 10.35 -44.26 -30.98
CA ILE A 314 9.37 -43.80 -31.98
C ILE A 314 9.77 -44.26 -33.38
N ARG A 315 11.04 -44.22 -33.76
CA ARG A 315 11.49 -44.73 -35.07
C ARG A 315 11.22 -46.23 -35.20
N HIS A 316 11.49 -47.02 -34.17
CA HIS A 316 11.17 -48.45 -34.18
C HIS A 316 9.66 -48.72 -34.28
N GLN A 317 8.82 -47.93 -33.60
CA GLN A 317 7.36 -48.03 -33.73
C GLN A 317 6.89 -47.68 -35.16
N LEU A 318 7.45 -46.63 -35.77
CA LEU A 318 7.15 -46.24 -37.16
C LEU A 318 7.57 -47.32 -38.17
N GLU A 319 8.74 -47.94 -37.99
CA GLU A 319 9.20 -49.04 -38.83
C GLU A 319 8.26 -50.25 -38.76
N ALA A 320 7.76 -50.57 -37.57
CA ALA A 320 6.89 -51.72 -37.34
C ALA A 320 5.45 -51.50 -37.83
N ASN A 321 4.86 -50.33 -37.53
CA ASN A 321 3.42 -50.12 -37.64
C ASN A 321 3.02 -48.92 -38.52
N LYS A 322 3.98 -48.14 -39.03
CA LYS A 322 3.74 -46.83 -39.68
C LYS A 322 2.98 -45.82 -38.81
N PHE A 323 2.85 -46.10 -37.52
CA PHE A 323 2.26 -45.22 -36.52
C PHE A 323 3.00 -45.35 -35.20
N ALA A 324 3.30 -44.21 -34.57
CA ALA A 324 4.01 -44.17 -33.29
C ALA A 324 3.35 -43.21 -32.31
N ILE A 325 3.33 -43.61 -31.04
CA ILE A 325 2.74 -42.82 -29.95
C ILE A 325 3.78 -42.61 -28.86
N LEU A 326 3.91 -41.38 -28.39
CA LEU A 326 4.60 -41.05 -27.15
C LEU A 326 3.65 -40.28 -26.23
N TYR A 327 3.45 -40.82 -25.04
CA TYR A 327 2.79 -40.13 -23.94
C TYR A 327 3.79 -39.86 -22.81
N LYS A 328 3.96 -38.59 -22.45
CA LYS A 328 4.78 -38.18 -21.30
C LYS A 328 3.93 -37.40 -20.31
N GLN A 329 3.47 -38.09 -19.26
CA GLN A 329 2.59 -37.49 -18.25
C GLN A 329 3.13 -36.16 -17.72
N ASP A 330 4.39 -36.12 -17.29
CA ASP A 330 5.01 -34.93 -16.70
C ASP A 330 5.76 -34.08 -17.73
N GLY A 331 5.53 -34.34 -19.03
CA GLY A 331 6.15 -33.61 -20.12
C GLY A 331 5.54 -32.23 -20.34
N THR A 332 6.29 -31.36 -21.01
CA THR A 332 5.84 -30.03 -21.42
C THR A 332 5.76 -29.92 -22.94
N ASN A 333 5.18 -28.83 -23.46
CA ASN A 333 5.23 -28.54 -24.90
C ASN A 333 6.69 -28.42 -25.38
N ASP A 334 7.56 -27.82 -24.57
CA ASP A 334 8.99 -27.71 -24.89
C ASP A 334 9.66 -29.08 -24.96
N TYR A 335 9.29 -30.02 -24.08
CA TYR A 335 9.76 -31.40 -24.17
C TYR A 335 9.31 -32.08 -25.47
N LEU A 336 8.04 -31.92 -25.88
CA LEU A 336 7.57 -32.46 -27.15
C LEU A 336 8.36 -31.90 -28.35
N ARG A 337 8.70 -30.60 -28.31
CA ARG A 337 9.54 -29.98 -29.35
C ARG A 337 10.96 -30.54 -29.38
N LEU A 338 11.52 -30.93 -28.23
CA LEU A 338 12.82 -31.62 -28.19
C LEU A 338 12.71 -32.98 -28.90
N VAL A 339 11.66 -33.75 -28.65
CA VAL A 339 11.41 -35.04 -29.32
C VAL A 339 11.22 -34.83 -30.82
N GLU A 340 10.38 -33.87 -31.25
CA GLU A 340 10.21 -33.51 -32.66
C GLU A 340 11.54 -33.13 -33.33
N LYS A 341 12.38 -32.35 -32.63
CA LYS A 341 13.69 -31.93 -33.13
C LYS A 341 14.61 -33.12 -33.35
N GLU A 342 14.65 -34.07 -32.41
CA GLU A 342 15.47 -35.28 -32.53
C GLU A 342 14.94 -36.24 -33.61
N LEU A 343 13.62 -36.30 -33.83
CA LEU A 343 13.01 -37.09 -34.90
C LEU A 343 13.26 -36.48 -36.29
N GLY A 344 13.24 -35.16 -36.39
CA GLY A 344 13.33 -34.44 -37.67
C GLY A 344 12.00 -34.46 -38.44
N LYS A 345 12.05 -34.05 -39.71
CA LYS A 345 10.89 -34.15 -40.60
C LYS A 345 10.76 -35.58 -41.12
N LEU A 346 9.58 -36.16 -40.98
CA LEU A 346 9.24 -37.44 -41.60
C LEU A 346 9.10 -37.27 -43.11
N LYS A 347 9.61 -38.23 -43.88
CA LYS A 347 9.41 -38.32 -45.33
C LYS A 347 8.10 -39.04 -45.64
N ALA A 348 7.62 -38.84 -46.87
CA ALA A 348 6.44 -39.55 -47.35
C ALA A 348 6.63 -41.07 -47.26
N GLY A 349 5.69 -41.76 -46.62
CA GLY A 349 5.72 -43.21 -46.40
C GLY A 349 6.44 -43.66 -45.12
N GLU A 350 6.95 -42.72 -44.31
CA GLU A 350 7.56 -43.04 -43.00
C GLU A 350 6.52 -43.19 -41.88
N GLY A 351 5.26 -42.75 -42.10
CA GLY A 351 4.16 -42.94 -41.17
C GLY A 351 3.73 -41.67 -40.41
N THR A 352 3.01 -41.86 -39.30
CA THR A 352 2.43 -40.77 -38.50
C THR A 352 2.81 -40.86 -37.02
N VAL A 353 3.13 -39.74 -36.41
CA VAL A 353 3.53 -39.64 -34.99
C VAL A 353 2.51 -38.84 -34.20
N LEU A 354 2.08 -39.39 -33.06
CA LEU A 354 1.27 -38.73 -32.05
C LEU A 354 2.08 -38.55 -30.76
N LEU A 355 2.34 -37.30 -30.37
CA LEU A 355 3.00 -36.95 -29.12
C LEU A 355 2.01 -36.23 -28.21
N PHE A 356 1.92 -36.62 -26.94
CA PHE A 356 1.11 -35.88 -25.99
C PHE A 356 1.59 -35.94 -24.54
N THR A 357 1.13 -34.97 -23.74
CA THR A 357 1.60 -34.71 -22.37
C THR A 357 0.47 -34.35 -21.42
N GLY A 358 0.77 -34.38 -20.12
CA GLY A 358 -0.09 -33.83 -19.07
C GLY A 358 -1.12 -34.80 -18.52
N LEU A 359 -1.75 -34.43 -17.40
CA LEU A 359 -2.74 -35.24 -16.70
C LEU A 359 -3.78 -34.38 -15.96
N GLY A 360 -5.00 -34.89 -15.91
CA GLY A 360 -6.08 -34.33 -15.11
C GLY A 360 -6.33 -32.85 -15.38
N LYS A 361 -6.52 -32.05 -14.33
CA LYS A 361 -6.86 -30.62 -14.43
C LYS A 361 -5.70 -29.71 -14.86
N GLN A 362 -4.47 -30.20 -14.87
CA GLN A 362 -3.32 -29.42 -15.33
C GLN A 362 -3.31 -29.28 -16.86
N GLY A 363 -4.10 -30.10 -17.56
CA GLY A 363 -4.16 -30.10 -19.01
C GLY A 363 -2.86 -30.64 -19.62
N GLY A 364 -2.61 -30.32 -20.88
CA GLY A 364 -1.48 -30.86 -21.63
C GLY A 364 -1.34 -30.29 -23.03
N SER A 365 -0.40 -30.84 -23.80
CA SER A 365 -0.23 -30.55 -25.22
C SER A 365 -0.29 -31.83 -26.04
N ILE A 366 -0.86 -31.74 -27.23
CA ILE A 366 -0.87 -32.79 -28.26
C ILE A 366 -0.20 -32.23 -29.52
N VAL A 367 0.65 -33.03 -30.14
CA VAL A 367 1.27 -32.76 -31.44
C VAL A 367 1.12 -33.99 -32.32
N LEU A 368 0.71 -33.78 -33.57
CA LEU A 368 0.46 -34.83 -34.55
C LEU A 368 1.05 -34.41 -35.90
N TYR A 369 1.85 -35.26 -36.52
CA TYR A 369 2.46 -34.97 -37.84
C TYR A 369 2.86 -36.27 -38.55
N GLY A 370 2.97 -36.20 -39.88
CA GLY A 370 3.23 -37.36 -40.75
C GLY A 370 2.13 -37.55 -41.80
N ASP A 371 2.16 -38.71 -42.47
CA ASP A 371 1.36 -38.98 -43.68
C ASP A 371 -0.16 -38.87 -43.46
N GLU A 372 -0.66 -39.33 -42.30
CA GLU A 372 -2.08 -39.40 -41.96
C GLU A 372 -2.46 -38.46 -40.81
N ALA A 373 -1.63 -37.44 -40.55
CA ALA A 373 -1.79 -36.54 -39.41
C ALA A 373 -3.16 -35.84 -39.37
N ASP A 374 -3.69 -35.44 -40.52
CA ASP A 374 -5.01 -34.78 -40.62
C ASP A 374 -6.15 -35.74 -40.26
N ALA A 375 -6.06 -37.02 -40.64
CA ALA A 375 -7.07 -38.02 -40.33
C ALA A 375 -7.06 -38.36 -38.83
N TYR A 376 -5.88 -38.57 -38.25
CA TYR A 376 -5.74 -38.76 -36.81
C TYR A 376 -6.15 -37.53 -36.01
N ALA A 377 -5.92 -36.31 -36.51
CA ALA A 377 -6.33 -35.08 -35.82
C ALA A 377 -7.87 -34.96 -35.67
N VAL A 378 -8.65 -35.49 -36.63
CA VAL A 378 -10.11 -35.58 -36.50
C VAL A 378 -10.47 -36.53 -35.35
N LYS A 379 -9.91 -37.74 -35.32
CA LYS A 379 -10.15 -38.71 -34.24
C LYS A 379 -9.72 -38.21 -32.88
N VAL A 380 -8.57 -37.51 -32.78
CA VAL A 380 -8.12 -36.89 -31.53
C VAL A 380 -9.13 -35.87 -31.01
N LYS A 381 -9.76 -35.08 -31.88
CA LYS A 381 -10.79 -34.12 -31.47
C LYS A 381 -12.10 -34.80 -31.04
N GLU A 382 -12.40 -35.98 -31.57
CA GLU A 382 -13.55 -36.78 -31.13
C GLU A 382 -13.29 -37.43 -29.76
N LEU A 383 -12.07 -37.93 -29.55
CA LEU A 383 -11.66 -38.61 -28.32
C LEU A 383 -11.32 -37.66 -27.17
N VAL A 384 -10.83 -36.46 -27.46
CA VAL A 384 -10.43 -35.46 -26.46
C VAL A 384 -11.23 -34.19 -26.66
N LYS A 385 -12.35 -34.06 -25.93
CA LYS A 385 -13.32 -32.97 -26.15
C LYS A 385 -12.74 -31.59 -25.83
N ASN A 386 -11.79 -31.55 -24.91
CA ASN A 386 -11.17 -30.33 -24.40
C ASN A 386 -9.87 -29.93 -25.12
N VAL A 387 -9.59 -30.54 -26.29
CA VAL A 387 -8.44 -30.13 -27.11
C VAL A 387 -8.78 -28.91 -27.96
N LYS A 388 -8.00 -27.84 -27.81
CA LYS A 388 -8.09 -26.64 -28.65
C LYS A 388 -6.84 -26.51 -29.49
N GLY A 389 -7.00 -26.51 -30.80
CA GLY A 389 -5.88 -26.48 -31.73
C GLY A 389 -6.25 -26.79 -33.17
N GLY A 390 -5.25 -26.72 -34.04
CA GLY A 390 -5.40 -26.92 -35.47
C GLY A 390 -4.06 -26.93 -36.18
N GLY A 391 -4.13 -27.05 -37.51
CA GLY A 391 -2.97 -27.14 -38.40
C GLY A 391 -3.16 -28.27 -39.41
N LYS A 392 -2.81 -28.01 -40.66
CA LYS A 392 -2.96 -28.94 -41.79
C LYS A 392 -1.62 -29.62 -42.06
N GLY A 393 -1.59 -30.94 -42.11
CA GLY A 393 -0.38 -31.76 -42.20
C GLY A 393 0.48 -31.79 -40.92
N ARG A 394 0.22 -30.89 -39.97
CA ARG A 394 0.75 -30.89 -38.60
C ARG A 394 -0.28 -30.28 -37.66
N PHE A 395 -0.88 -31.10 -36.83
CA PHE A 395 -1.81 -30.67 -35.80
C PHE A 395 -1.06 -30.32 -34.51
N GLN A 396 -1.39 -29.17 -33.91
CA GLN A 396 -0.95 -28.83 -32.56
C GLN A 396 -2.14 -28.38 -31.74
N GLY A 397 -2.31 -28.98 -30.56
CA GLY A 397 -3.42 -28.71 -29.66
C GLY A 397 -2.99 -28.58 -28.21
N LYS A 398 -3.69 -27.70 -27.48
CA LYS A 398 -3.62 -27.61 -26.03
C LYS A 398 -4.86 -28.26 -25.44
N VAL A 399 -4.66 -29.21 -24.54
CA VAL A 399 -5.71 -29.83 -23.74
C VAL A 399 -5.85 -29.04 -22.46
N THR A 400 -7.04 -28.51 -22.15
CA THR A 400 -7.23 -27.72 -20.92
C THR A 400 -7.38 -28.59 -19.68
N ALA A 401 -7.96 -29.77 -19.83
CA ALA A 401 -8.05 -30.81 -18.81
C ALA A 401 -8.30 -32.16 -19.49
N TRP A 402 -7.75 -33.23 -18.92
CA TRP A 402 -7.99 -34.60 -19.34
C TRP A 402 -9.17 -35.21 -18.57
N GLU A 403 -10.14 -35.77 -19.29
CA GLU A 403 -11.26 -36.52 -18.73
C GLU A 403 -10.92 -38.01 -18.55
N LYS A 404 -11.72 -38.71 -17.74
CA LYS A 404 -11.48 -40.12 -17.41
C LYS A 404 -11.52 -40.98 -18.68
N GLY A 405 -10.43 -41.69 -18.94
CA GLY A 405 -10.31 -42.62 -20.07
C GLY A 405 -9.90 -41.99 -21.40
N GLU A 406 -9.77 -40.67 -21.50
CA GLU A 406 -9.33 -40.01 -22.75
C GLU A 406 -7.88 -40.40 -23.10
N ILE A 407 -6.98 -40.41 -22.13
CA ILE A 407 -5.58 -40.83 -22.31
C ILE A 407 -5.50 -42.30 -22.76
N ASP A 408 -6.22 -43.20 -22.10
CA ASP A 408 -6.24 -44.62 -22.46
C ASP A 408 -6.82 -44.84 -23.86
N SER A 409 -7.80 -44.02 -24.26
CA SER A 409 -8.39 -44.05 -25.60
C SER A 409 -7.41 -43.56 -26.66
N LEU A 410 -6.64 -42.50 -26.36
CA LEU A 410 -5.57 -42.02 -27.24
C LEU A 410 -4.43 -43.04 -27.38
N LEU A 411 -4.04 -43.72 -26.31
CA LEU A 411 -3.00 -44.76 -26.36
C LEU A 411 -3.40 -45.96 -27.23
N LYS A 412 -4.69 -46.14 -27.49
CA LYS A 412 -5.26 -47.22 -28.34
C LYS A 412 -5.79 -46.70 -29.68
N ILE A 413 -5.48 -45.46 -30.05
CA ILE A 413 -6.00 -44.84 -31.27
C ILE A 413 -5.50 -45.58 -32.51
N SER A 414 -6.41 -45.91 -33.41
CA SER A 414 -6.13 -46.50 -34.72
C SER A 414 -6.99 -45.82 -35.78
N LEU A 415 -6.57 -45.85 -37.05
CA LEU A 415 -7.41 -45.41 -38.17
C LEU A 415 -8.45 -46.45 -38.58
#